data_AF-A0A2N6VIG8-F1
#
_entry.id   AF-A0A2N6VIG8-F1
#
_cell.length_a   1.000
_cell.length_b   1.000
_cell.length_c   1.000
_cell.angle_alpha   90.00
_cell.angle_beta   90.00
_cell.angle_gamma   90.00
#
_symmetry.space_group_name_H-M   'P 1'
#
loop_
_entity.id
_entity.type
_entity.pdbx_description
1 polymer ?
#
loop_
_entity_poly.entity_id
_entity_poly.type
_entity_poly.pdbx_seq_one_letter_code
_entity_poly.pdbx_strand_id
1 'polypeptide(L)'
;ESLVIPVRLHDGFPAVLRIAAPNTDNPTVHEQTIRALRAWGGHGAVRIIEDDPSMRATLQERLRTEVNLSTEPLHAVAPIWGQLVQALRVPGGSGFVRVQDIAAAWLKR
;
A
#
# COMPACT_ATOMS: atom_id res chain seq x y z
N GLU A 1 -2.62 5.71 11.53
CA GLU A 1 -3.68 6.21 10.62
C GLU A 1 -3.07 7.05 9.50
N SER A 2 -3.84 7.49 8.49
CA SER A 2 -3.33 8.35 7.41
C SER A 2 -4.43 9.31 6.96
N LEU A 3 -4.05 10.55 6.63
CA LEU A 3 -4.94 11.49 5.94
C LEU A 3 -4.90 11.18 4.44
N VAL A 4 -6.07 11.09 3.80
CA VAL A 4 -6.21 10.72 2.39
C VAL A 4 -7.15 11.71 1.71
N ILE A 5 -6.65 12.46 0.73
CA ILE A 5 -7.37 13.55 0.07
C ILE A 5 -7.36 13.29 -1.44
N PRO A 6 -8.53 13.25 -2.11
CA PRO A 6 -8.58 13.21 -3.56
C PRO A 6 -8.10 14.55 -4.14
N VAL A 7 -7.20 14.49 -5.13
CA VAL A 7 -6.65 15.67 -5.79
C VAL A 7 -6.69 15.47 -7.31
N ARG A 8 -6.42 16.55 -8.05
CA ARG A 8 -6.16 16.51 -9.50
C ARG A 8 -4.77 17.05 -9.76
N LEU A 9 -4.03 16.39 -10.63
CA LEU A 9 -2.77 16.93 -11.13
C LEU A 9 -3.03 18.11 -12.08
N HIS A 10 -1.96 18.82 -12.46
CA HIS A 10 -2.05 19.98 -13.35
C HIS A 10 -2.69 19.66 -14.71
N ASP A 11 -2.49 18.43 -15.20
CA ASP A 11 -3.07 17.90 -16.44
C ASP A 11 -4.51 17.36 -16.26
N GLY A 12 -5.06 17.46 -15.04
CA GLY A 12 -6.40 16.99 -14.68
C GLY A 12 -6.46 15.53 -14.24
N PHE A 13 -5.35 14.78 -14.26
CA PHE A 13 -5.32 13.37 -13.87
C PHE A 13 -5.80 13.18 -12.42
N PRO A 14 -6.76 12.27 -12.16
CA PRO A 14 -7.27 12.03 -10.82
C PRO A 14 -6.25 11.26 -9.96
N ALA A 15 -5.87 11.86 -8.84
CA ALA A 15 -4.90 11.30 -7.91
C ALA A 15 -5.42 11.35 -6.45
N VAL A 16 -4.64 10.77 -5.55
CA VAL A 16 -4.85 10.83 -4.11
C VAL A 16 -3.56 11.29 -3.45
N LEU A 17 -3.65 12.34 -2.63
CA LEU A 17 -2.61 12.71 -1.69
C LEU A 17 -2.83 11.94 -0.39
N ARG A 18 -1.86 11.13 0.01
CA ARG A 18 -1.86 10.41 1.28
C ARG A 18 -0.72 10.90 2.16
N ILE A 19 -1.03 11.31 3.38
CA ILE A 19 -0.06 11.70 4.41
C ILE A 19 -0.13 10.68 5.54
N ALA A 20 0.95 9.94 5.77
CA ALA A 20 0.99 8.89 6.79
C ALA A 20 1.16 9.51 8.19
N ALA A 21 0.41 9.06 9.20
CA ALA A 21 0.66 9.44 10.59
C ALA A 21 1.99 8.85 11.09
N PRO A 22 2.74 9.54 11.96
CA PRO A 22 3.98 9.01 12.56
C PRO A 22 3.77 7.62 13.13
N ASN A 23 4.73 6.71 12.92
CA ASN A 23 4.72 5.39 13.53
C ASN A 23 5.94 5.29 14.45
N THR A 24 5.70 5.26 15.75
CA THR A 24 6.73 5.16 16.79
C THR A 24 7.24 3.74 16.97
N ASP A 25 6.40 2.72 16.75
CA ASP A 25 6.77 1.32 16.93
C ASP A 25 7.68 0.81 15.82
N ASN A 26 7.52 1.35 14.61
CA ASN A 26 8.43 1.08 13.51
C ASN A 26 8.56 2.31 12.58
N PRO A 27 9.60 3.14 12.79
CA PRO A 27 9.85 4.34 11.99
C PRO A 27 10.05 4.05 10.50
N THR A 28 10.57 2.85 10.16
CA THR A 28 10.91 2.47 8.77
C THR A 28 9.72 2.01 7.93
N VAL A 29 8.53 1.83 8.53
CA VAL A 29 7.33 1.32 7.83
C VAL A 29 6.96 2.19 6.65
N HIS A 30 7.09 3.52 6.78
CA HIS A 30 6.71 4.42 5.71
C HIS A 30 7.58 4.23 4.47
N GLU A 31 8.90 4.26 4.64
CA GLU A 31 9.88 4.01 3.55
C GLU A 31 9.72 2.60 2.96
N GLN A 32 9.48 1.59 3.80
CA GLN A 32 9.19 0.23 3.33
C GLN A 32 7.90 0.19 2.49
N THR A 33 6.85 0.88 2.90
CA THR A 33 5.59 0.95 2.15
C THR A 33 5.81 1.56 0.76
N ILE A 34 6.55 2.67 0.67
CA ILE A 34 6.88 3.30 -0.62
C ILE A 34 7.69 2.33 -1.50
N ARG A 35 8.70 1.67 -0.94
CA ARG A 35 9.49 0.66 -1.68
C ARG A 35 8.64 -0.49 -2.19
N ALA A 36 7.70 -0.99 -1.40
CA ALA A 36 6.78 -2.05 -1.82
C ALA A 36 5.86 -1.58 -2.97
N LEU A 37 5.24 -0.41 -2.83
CA LEU A 37 4.35 0.15 -3.88
C LEU A 37 5.11 0.43 -5.19
N ARG A 38 6.37 0.89 -5.10
CA ARG A 38 7.24 1.05 -6.28
C ARG A 38 7.61 -0.29 -6.92
N ALA A 39 7.83 -1.34 -6.12
CA ALA A 39 8.10 -2.68 -6.65
C ALA A 39 6.88 -3.28 -7.36
N TRP A 40 5.67 -3.07 -6.85
CA TRP A 40 4.44 -3.46 -7.56
C TRP A 40 4.18 -2.59 -8.80
N GLY A 41 4.47 -1.29 -8.75
CA GLY A 41 4.45 -0.42 -9.93
C GLY A 41 3.09 -0.33 -10.64
N GLY A 42 1.98 -0.49 -9.93
CA GLY A 42 0.64 -0.57 -10.53
C GLY A 42 0.11 -1.99 -10.76
N HIS A 43 0.94 -3.03 -10.52
CA HIS A 43 0.54 -4.42 -10.70
C HIS A 43 -0.22 -4.94 -9.47
N GLY A 44 -1.54 -4.81 -9.50
CA GLY A 44 -2.43 -5.22 -8.41
C GLY A 44 -2.41 -4.31 -7.17
N ALA A 45 -1.51 -3.32 -7.13
CA ALA A 45 -1.42 -2.31 -6.09
C ALA A 45 -1.35 -0.92 -6.71
N VAL A 46 -1.77 0.09 -5.95
CA VAL A 46 -1.74 1.50 -6.38
C VAL A 46 -0.32 1.94 -6.73
N ARG A 47 -0.17 2.65 -7.85
CA ARG A 47 1.09 3.26 -8.27
C ARG A 47 1.38 4.57 -7.54
N ILE A 48 2.63 4.74 -7.12
CA ILE A 48 3.18 6.03 -6.66
C ILE A 48 3.51 6.88 -7.89
N ILE A 49 2.97 8.10 -7.91
CA ILE A 49 3.29 9.14 -8.89
C ILE A 49 4.49 9.95 -8.38
N GLU A 50 4.41 10.40 -7.12
CA GLU A 50 5.44 11.20 -6.44
C GLU A 50 5.40 10.93 -4.93
N ASP A 51 6.49 11.18 -4.20
CA ASP A 51 6.53 11.14 -2.75
C ASP A 51 7.41 12.23 -2.15
N ASP A 52 7.05 12.67 -0.94
CA ASP A 52 7.87 13.54 -0.10
C ASP A 52 8.10 12.84 1.25
N PRO A 53 9.28 12.24 1.47
CA PRO A 53 9.61 11.55 2.71
C PRO A 53 9.61 12.48 3.94
N SER A 54 9.94 13.77 3.78
CA SER A 54 10.01 14.72 4.88
C SER A 54 8.63 15.01 5.48
N MET A 55 7.60 15.00 4.62
CA MET A 55 6.20 15.13 5.02
C MET A 55 5.50 13.78 5.23
N ARG A 56 6.20 12.67 4.93
CA ARG A 56 5.64 11.32 4.90
C ARG A 56 4.40 11.24 4.00
N ALA A 57 4.50 11.94 2.87
CA ALA A 57 3.43 12.15 1.91
C ALA A 57 3.70 11.37 0.62
N THR A 58 2.63 10.87 0.01
CA THR A 58 2.68 10.21 -1.30
C THR A 58 1.53 10.72 -2.16
N LEU A 59 1.83 10.99 -3.42
CA LEU A 59 0.85 11.20 -4.47
C LEU A 59 0.69 9.89 -5.24
N GLN A 60 -0.53 9.36 -5.23
CA GLN A 60 -0.86 8.04 -5.76
C GLN A 60 -1.91 8.17 -6.84
N GLU A 61 -1.95 7.23 -7.79
CA GLU A 61 -3.09 7.16 -8.70
C GLU A 61 -4.39 6.94 -7.90
N ARG A 62 -5.47 7.60 -8.32
CA ARG A 62 -6.75 7.43 -7.63
C ARG A 62 -7.40 6.13 -8.08
N LEU A 63 -7.47 5.15 -7.19
CA LEU A 63 -8.27 3.95 -7.43
C LEU A 63 -9.76 4.32 -7.46
N ARG A 64 -10.42 3.99 -8.56
CA ARG A 64 -11.88 3.93 -8.67
C ARG A 64 -12.22 2.49 -9.00
N THR A 65 -12.67 1.75 -8.01
CA THR A 65 -13.14 0.38 -8.23
C THR A 65 -14.65 0.41 -8.37
N GLU A 66 -15.17 -0.26 -9.41
CA GLU A 66 -16.60 -0.54 -9.53
C GLU A 66 -17.03 -1.65 -8.57
N VAL A 67 -16.06 -2.46 -8.13
CA VAL A 67 -16.24 -3.63 -7.27
C VAL A 67 -15.39 -3.47 -6.01
N ASN A 68 -16.00 -3.64 -4.85
CA ASN A 68 -15.28 -3.74 -3.57
C ASN A 68 -15.36 -5.19 -3.09
N LEU A 69 -14.21 -5.82 -2.87
CA LEU A 69 -14.18 -7.21 -2.39
C LEU A 69 -14.95 -7.41 -1.07
N SER A 70 -15.06 -6.37 -0.23
CA SER A 70 -15.83 -6.44 1.01
C SER A 70 -17.34 -6.52 0.81
N THR A 71 -17.84 -6.23 -0.40
CA THR A 71 -19.27 -6.29 -0.75
C THR A 71 -19.63 -7.52 -1.58
N GLU A 72 -18.64 -8.32 -1.97
CA GLU A 72 -18.85 -9.54 -2.75
C GLU A 72 -19.43 -10.67 -1.88
N PRO A 73 -20.24 -11.56 -2.47
CA PRO A 73 -20.73 -12.73 -1.75
C PRO A 73 -19.56 -13.65 -1.39
N LEU A 74 -19.62 -14.27 -0.21
CA LEU A 74 -18.50 -15.03 0.37
C LEU A 74 -17.92 -16.10 -0.57
N HIS A 75 -18.76 -16.76 -1.38
CA HIS A 75 -18.31 -17.79 -2.33
C HIS A 75 -17.42 -17.24 -3.46
N ALA A 76 -17.55 -15.94 -3.79
CA ALA A 76 -16.73 -15.27 -4.80
C ALA A 76 -15.40 -14.74 -4.22
N VAL A 77 -15.29 -14.60 -2.90
CA VAL A 77 -14.10 -13.99 -2.26
C VAL A 77 -12.84 -14.82 -2.50
N ALA A 78 -12.90 -16.14 -2.26
CA ALA A 78 -11.73 -17.00 -2.41
C ALA A 78 -11.09 -16.98 -3.82
N PRO A 79 -11.85 -17.12 -4.93
CA PRO A 79 -11.26 -17.03 -6.26
C PRO A 79 -10.73 -15.63 -6.60
N ILE A 80 -11.43 -14.54 -6.22
CA ILE A 80 -10.96 -13.17 -6.46
C ILE A 80 -9.65 -12.92 -5.68
N TRP A 81 -9.63 -13.31 -4.41
CA TRP A 81 -8.44 -13.18 -3.58
C TRP A 81 -7.26 -13.98 -4.13
N GLY A 82 -7.49 -15.21 -4.61
CA GLY A 82 -6.46 -16.02 -5.26
C GLY A 82 -5.82 -15.33 -6.46
N GLN A 83 -6.62 -14.68 -7.30
CA GLN A 83 -6.12 -13.91 -8.45
C GLN A 83 -5.32 -12.68 -7.99
N LEU A 84 -5.82 -11.94 -6.99
CA LEU A 84 -5.12 -10.77 -6.43
C LEU A 84 -3.77 -11.13 -5.84
N VAL A 85 -3.68 -12.22 -5.06
CA VAL A 85 -2.41 -12.68 -4.47
C VAL A 85 -1.41 -13.06 -5.55
N GLN A 86 -1.85 -13.67 -6.65
CA GLN A 86 -0.96 -13.97 -7.78
C GLN A 86 -0.47 -12.69 -8.47
N ALA A 87 -1.34 -11.71 -8.69
CA ALA A 87 -0.96 -10.42 -9.28
C ALA A 87 0.02 -9.64 -8.38
N LEU A 88 -0.16 -9.72 -7.06
CA LEU A 88 0.72 -9.09 -6.07
C LEU A 88 2.03 -9.86 -5.84
N ARG A 89 2.25 -11.00 -6.51
CA ARG A 89 3.43 -11.84 -6.31
C ARG A 89 4.64 -11.28 -7.07
N VAL A 90 5.22 -10.22 -6.53
CA VAL A 90 6.47 -9.62 -7.00
C VAL A 90 7.60 -9.99 -6.02
N PRO A 91 8.83 -10.28 -6.49
CA PRO A 91 9.96 -10.55 -5.60
C PRO A 91 10.16 -9.43 -4.59
N GLY A 92 10.21 -9.78 -3.30
CA GLY A 92 10.55 -8.84 -2.25
C GLY A 92 12.02 -8.42 -2.32
N GLY A 93 12.30 -7.12 -2.26
CA GLY A 93 13.66 -6.60 -2.13
C GLY A 93 14.28 -6.85 -0.74
N SER A 94 15.53 -6.47 -0.56
CA SER A 94 16.17 -6.48 0.77
C SER A 94 15.62 -5.37 1.67
N GLY A 95 15.66 -5.57 2.99
CA GLY A 95 15.40 -4.51 3.97
C GLY A 95 13.93 -4.28 4.34
N PHE A 96 13.03 -5.18 3.97
CA PHE A 96 11.69 -5.27 4.54
C PHE A 96 11.73 -5.95 5.91
N VAL A 97 10.95 -5.43 6.87
CA VAL A 97 10.70 -6.17 8.11
C VAL A 97 9.90 -7.43 7.75
N ARG A 98 10.38 -8.58 8.22
CA ARG A 98 9.70 -9.84 7.95
C ARG A 98 8.67 -10.12 9.04
N VAL A 99 7.56 -10.76 8.66
CA VAL A 99 6.47 -11.08 9.58
C VAL A 99 6.97 -11.93 10.75
N GLN A 100 7.87 -12.88 10.50
CA GLN A 100 8.49 -13.71 11.54
C GLN A 100 9.30 -12.90 12.56
N ASP A 101 9.93 -11.79 12.15
CA ASP A 101 10.72 -10.95 13.06
C ASP A 101 9.79 -10.18 14.01
N ILE A 102 8.64 -9.73 13.50
CA ILE A 102 7.58 -9.09 14.31
C ILE A 102 6.98 -10.10 15.29
N ALA A 103 6.59 -11.28 14.81
CA ALA A 103 5.99 -12.32 15.64
C ALA A 103 6.94 -12.80 16.75
N ALA A 104 8.23 -12.96 16.43
CA ALA A 104 9.25 -13.33 17.42
C ALA A 104 9.44 -12.26 18.50
N ALA A 105 9.22 -10.98 18.18
CA ALA A 105 9.30 -9.89 19.17
C ALA A 105 8.14 -9.93 20.17
N TRP A 106 6.95 -10.40 19.77
CA TRP A 106 5.81 -10.55 20.69
C TRP A 106 6.05 -11.64 21.74
N LEU A 107 6.74 -12.72 21.38
CA LEU A 107 7.08 -13.79 22.32
C LEU A 107 8.12 -13.37 23.38
N LYS A 108 8.81 -12.25 23.15
CA LYS A 108 9.82 -11.69 24.07
C LYS A 108 9.26 -10.60 24.99
N ARG A 109 7.98 -10.23 24.82
CA ARG A 109 7.25 -9.31 25.69
C ARG A 109 6.35 -10.11 26.62
#